data_AF-A0A1B1YVN9-F1
#
_entry.id   AF-A0A1B1YVN9-F1
#
_cell.length_a   1.000
_cell.length_b   1.000
_cell.length_c   1.000
_cell.angle_alpha   90.00
_cell.angle_beta   90.00
_cell.angle_gamma   90.00
#
_symmetry.space_group_name_H-M   'P 1'
#
loop_
_entity.id
_entity.type
_entity.pdbx_description
1 polymer ?
#
loop_
_entity_poly.entity_id
_entity_poly.type
_entity_poly.pdbx_seq_one_letter_code
_entity_poly.pdbx_strand_id
1 'polypeptide(L)' 'MSATVTADGVLVLAGLDGAIVTTRDGGETFALAPQEDRRKIARLLPTRDGAWLAFGENGVNRLTLEVK' A
#
# COMPACT_ATOMS: atom_id res chain seq x y z
N MET A 1 10.56 -1.62 2.03
CA MET A 1 9.42 -2.34 2.62
C MET A 1 8.72 -1.38 3.57
N SER A 2 7.41 -1.20 3.44
CA SER A 2 6.61 -0.24 4.20
C SER A 2 5.42 -0.95 4.84
N ALA A 3 5.03 -0.53 6.04
CA ALA A 3 3.81 -0.96 6.71
C ALA A 3 3.04 0.29 7.17
N THR A 4 1.73 0.33 6.94
CA THR A 4 0.90 1.47 7.33
C THR A 4 -0.46 1.01 7.78
N VAL A 5 -0.87 1.47 8.95
CA VAL A 5 -2.22 1.25 9.49
C VAL A 5 -3.06 2.46 9.11
N THR A 6 -4.18 2.20 8.45
CA THR A 6 -5.18 3.22 8.11
C THR A 6 -5.99 3.61 9.35
N ALA A 7 -6.74 4.72 9.28
CA ALA A 7 -7.62 5.12 10.38
C ALA A 7 -8.69 4.05 10.71
N ASP A 8 -9.10 3.26 9.71
CA ASP A 8 -10.09 2.19 9.84
C ASP A 8 -9.48 0.86 10.30
N GLY A 9 -8.20 0.84 10.67
CA GLY A 9 -7.51 -0.34 11.21
C GLY A 9 -7.00 -1.34 10.16
N VAL A 10 -7.17 -1.07 8.87
CA VAL A 10 -6.58 -1.90 7.80
C VAL A 10 -5.07 -1.69 7.77
N LEU A 11 -4.30 -2.78 7.79
CA LEU A 11 -2.86 -2.77 7.60
C LEU A 11 -2.53 -2.98 6.12
N VAL A 12 -1.78 -2.04 5.56
CA VAL A 12 -1.26 -2.09 4.19
C VAL A 12 0.24 -2.29 4.23
N LEU A 13 0.73 -3.32 3.55
CA LEU A 13 2.14 -3.64 3.42
C LEU A 13 2.58 -3.46 1.97
N ALA A 14 3.77 -2.88 1.77
CA ALA A 14 4.38 -2.78 0.45
C ALA A 14 5.82 -3.30 0.42
N GLY A 15 6.11 -4.09 -0.62
CA GLY A 15 7.35 -4.82 -0.83
C GLY A 15 8.25 -4.24 -1.93
N LEU A 16 9.44 -4.80 -2.05
CA LEU A 16 10.49 -4.38 -2.98
C LEU A 16 10.20 -4.70 -4.46
N ASP A 17 9.21 -5.52 -4.78
CA ASP A 17 8.79 -5.81 -6.16
C ASP A 17 7.39 -5.24 -6.48
N GLY A 18 7.04 -4.11 -5.85
CA GLY A 18 5.74 -3.45 -5.98
C GLY A 18 4.55 -4.28 -5.49
N ALA A 19 4.81 -5.34 -4.71
CA ALA A 19 3.75 -6.10 -4.07
C ALA A 19 3.10 -5.23 -3.00
N ILE A 20 1.80 -5.01 -3.11
CA ILE A 20 0.99 -4.40 -2.06
C ILE A 20 0.02 -5.46 -1.56
N VAL A 21 -0.01 -5.69 -0.25
CA VAL A 21 -0.98 -6.59 0.38
C VAL A 21 -1.69 -5.87 1.51
N THR A 22 -2.90 -6.29 1.79
CA THR A 22 -3.76 -5.70 2.81
C THR A 22 -4.29 -6.77 3.74
N THR A 23 -4.47 -6.44 5.02
CA THR A 23 -5.06 -7.31 6.03
C THR A 23 -5.95 -6.49 6.98
N ARG A 24 -7.05 -7.11 7.43
CA ARG A 24 -8.01 -6.59 8.41
C ARG A 24 -8.05 -7.39 9.70
N ASP A 25 -7.47 -8.58 9.69
CA ASP A 25 -7.52 -9.55 10.79
C ASP A 25 -6.19 -9.61 11.55
N GLY A 26 -5.43 -8.50 11.55
CA GLY A 26 -4.16 -8.43 12.25
C GLY A 26 -3.03 -9.25 11.59
N GLY A 27 -3.20 -9.65 10.33
CA GLY A 27 -2.19 -10.40 9.57
C GLY A 27 -2.41 -11.92 9.56
N GLU A 28 -3.62 -12.40 9.88
CA GLU A 28 -3.96 -13.81 9.70
C GLU A 28 -4.20 -14.13 8.21
N THR A 29 -4.84 -13.22 7.48
CA THR A 29 -5.04 -13.33 6.02
C THR A 29 -4.63 -12.07 5.29
N PHE A 30 -4.17 -12.25 4.05
CA PHE A 30 -3.70 -11.17 3.19
C PHE A 30 -4.39 -11.21 1.82
N ALA A 31 -4.88 -10.06 1.38
CA ALA A 31 -5.37 -9.84 0.02
C ALA A 31 -4.36 -9.03 -0.79
N LEU A 32 -4.06 -9.49 -2.01
CA LEU A 32 -3.19 -8.77 -2.94
C LEU A 32 -3.92 -7.56 -3.52
N ALA A 33 -3.32 -6.38 -3.41
CA ALA A 33 -3.71 -5.19 -4.13
C ALA A 33 -2.82 -5.07 -5.39
N PRO A 34 -3.35 -5.36 -6.59
CA PRO A 34 -2.54 -5.35 -7.81
C PRO A 34 -2.02 -3.94 -8.13
N GLN A 35 -0.76 -3.86 -8.52
CA GLN A 35 -0.18 -2.69 -9.18
C GLN A 35 0.13 -3.03 -10.63
N GLU A 36 -0.32 -2.18 -11.55
CA GLU A 36 -0.10 -2.34 -12.99
C GLU A 36 1.39 -2.29 -13.36
N ASP A 37 2.17 -1.44 -12.67
CA ASP A 37 3.58 -1.17 -13.01
C ASP A 37 4.60 -1.75 -12.02
N ARG A 38 4.13 -2.41 -10.95
CA ARG A 38 4.93 -3.12 -9.92
C ARG A 38 6.19 -2.38 -9.45
N ARG A 39 6.14 -1.05 -9.36
CA ARG A 39 7.30 -0.23 -8.98
C ARG A 39 7.72 -0.47 -7.53
N LYS A 40 9.01 -0.28 -7.24
CA LYS A 40 9.52 -0.44 -5.87
C LYS A 40 9.00 0.67 -4.97
N ILE A 41 8.37 0.28 -3.86
CA ILE A 41 7.83 1.19 -2.87
C ILE A 41 8.68 1.16 -1.60
N ALA A 42 9.27 2.31 -1.27
CA ALA A 42 9.99 2.53 -0.02
C ALA A 42 9.04 2.92 1.12
N ARG A 43 8.03 3.74 0.84
CA ARG A 43 7.03 4.21 1.80
C ARG A 43 5.67 4.41 1.14
N LEU A 44 4.61 4.05 1.88
CA LEU A 44 3.22 4.40 1.56
C LEU A 44 2.66 5.31 2.65
N LEU A 45 1.91 6.33 2.26
CA LEU A 45 1.16 7.18 3.19
C LEU A 45 -0.26 7.39 2.66
N PRO A 46 -1.32 7.14 3.47
CA PRO A 46 -2.68 7.45 3.07
C PRO A 46 -2.89 8.96 3.03
N THR A 47 -3.71 9.41 2.10
CA THR A 47 -4.17 10.80 2.00
C THR A 47 -5.59 10.93 2.54
N ARG A 48 -6.02 12.16 2.85
CA ARG A 48 -7.36 12.42 3.43
C ARG A 48 -8.52 12.06 2.50
N ASP A 49 -8.27 12.07 1.20
CA ASP A 49 -9.22 11.73 0.14
C ASP A 49 -9.22 10.24 -0.23
N GLY A 50 -8.58 9.38 0.57
CA GLY A 50 -8.58 7.92 0.38
C GLY A 50 -7.57 7.40 -0.65
N ALA A 51 -6.80 8.28 -1.28
CA ALA A 51 -5.67 7.88 -2.12
C ALA A 51 -4.42 7.54 -1.28
N TRP A 52 -3.35 7.18 -1.97
CA TRP A 52 -2.06 6.85 -1.37
C TRP A 52 -0.93 7.59 -2.05
N LEU A 53 0.03 8.10 -1.27
CA LEU A 53 1.32 8.56 -1.76
C LEU A 53 2.33 7.43 -1.65
N ALA A 54 2.85 7.00 -2.79
CA ALA A 54 3.93 6.04 -2.91
C ALA A 54 5.25 6.76 -3.17
N PHE A 55 6.22 6.52 -2.30
CA PHE A 55 7.59 7.03 -2.42
C PHE A 55 8.48 5.87 -2.83
N GLY A 56 9.25 6.04 -3.91
CA GLY A 56 10.05 4.95 -4.46
C GLY A 56 11.02 5.39 -5.54
N GLU A 57 11.47 4.42 -6.34
CA GLU A 57 12.50 4.61 -7.37
C GLU A 57 12.14 5.65 -8.45
N ASN A 58 10.84 5.88 -8.68
CA ASN A 58 10.34 6.88 -9.64
C ASN A 58 9.81 8.14 -8.94
N GLY A 59 10.35 8.48 -7.76
CA GLY A 59 9.95 9.65 -6.99
C GLY A 59 8.63 9.43 -6.23
N VAL A 60 7.78 10.46 -6.21
CA VAL A 60 6.49 10.44 -5.50
C VAL A 60 5.35 10.27 -6.50
N ASN A 61 4.56 9.22 -6.32
CA ASN A 61 3.41 8.90 -7.17
C ASN A 61 2.14 8.81 -6.32
N ARG A 62 1.00 9.20 -6.90
CA ARG A 62 -0.32 9.03 -6.27
C ARG A 62 -0.97 7.76 -6.80
N LEU A 63 -1.38 6.87 -5.91
CA LEU A 63 -2.03 5.59 -6.22
C LEU A 63 -3.47 5.59 -5.71
N THR A 64 -4.34 4.90 -6.44
CA THR A 64 -5.64 4.47 -5.94
C THR A 64 -5.52 2.97 -5.68
N LEU A 65 -5.70 2.55 -4.44
CA LEU A 65 -5.64 1.14 -4.06
C LEU A 65 -7.05 0.70 -3.71
N GLU A 66 -7.51 -0.39 -4.33
CA GLU A 66 -8.71 -1.08 -3.87
C GLU A 66 -8.37 -1.86 -2.60
N VAL A 67 -8.45 -1.16 -1.46
CA VAL A 67 -8.33 -1.76 -0.14
C VAL A 67 -9.71 -2.34 0.22
N LYS A 68 -10.07 -3.46 -0.42
CA LYS A 68 -11.30 -4.23 -0.13
C LYS A 68 -11.28 -4.78 1.26
#